data_AF-A0A0G1LBU8-F1
#
_entry.id   AF-A0A0G1LBU8-F1
#
_cell.length_a   1.000
_cell.length_b   1.000
_cell.length_c   1.000
_cell.angle_alpha   90.00
_cell.angle_beta   90.00
_cell.angle_gamma   90.00
#
_symmetry.space_group_name_H-M   'P 1'
#
loop_
_entity.id
_entity.type
_entity.pdbx_description
1 polymer ?
#
loop_
_entity_poly.entity_id
_entity_poly.type
_entity_poly.pdbx_seq_one_letter_code
_entity_poly.pdbx_strand_id
1 'polypeptide(L)'
;MKCMPETRTYADRAEYIKQAVAKRRRKIKAMAVEYKGGACMLCGYNKCAAGLDFHHIDESSKKFGLGLSGLTRSWVRVKAEVDKCIIVCANCHRELHAGITQLSVERRIE
;
A
#
# COMPACT_ATOMS: atom_id res chain seq x y z
N MET A 1 7.26 1.10 -41.90
CA MET A 1 8.17 0.37 -41.01
C MET A 1 8.93 1.40 -40.18
N LYS A 2 8.73 1.52 -38.86
CA LYS A 2 9.54 2.43 -38.04
C LYS A 2 10.82 1.70 -37.64
N CYS A 3 11.98 2.17 -38.08
CA CYS A 3 13.28 1.70 -37.62
C CYS A 3 13.39 1.97 -36.11
N MET A 4 13.52 0.91 -35.30
CA MET A 4 13.81 1.07 -33.88
C MET A 4 15.28 1.48 -33.72
N PRO A 5 15.58 2.46 -32.86
CA PRO A 5 16.95 2.90 -32.64
C PRO A 5 17.78 1.79 -31.98
N GLU A 6 19.07 1.73 -32.32
CA GLU A 6 20.04 0.72 -31.87
C GLU A 6 20.29 0.77 -30.35
N THR A 7 20.13 1.96 -29.76
CA THR A 7 20.26 2.21 -28.32
C THR A 7 19.09 3.00 -27.75
N ARG A 8 18.77 2.76 -26.47
CA ARG A 8 17.68 3.43 -25.74
C ARG A 8 18.01 4.90 -25.51
N THR A 9 17.02 5.79 -25.66
CA THR A 9 17.17 7.20 -25.28
C THR A 9 17.00 7.42 -23.78
N TYR A 10 17.36 8.61 -23.29
CA TYR A 10 17.09 8.99 -21.89
C TYR A 10 15.58 9.01 -21.57
N ALA A 11 14.74 9.40 -22.54
CA ALA A 11 13.29 9.36 -22.42
C ALA A 11 12.77 7.92 -22.27
N ASP A 12 13.28 6.98 -23.09
CA ASP A 12 12.92 5.56 -22.99
C ASP A 12 13.31 4.98 -21.63
N ARG A 13 14.50 5.33 -21.13
CA ARG A 13 14.96 4.91 -19.79
C ARG A 13 14.06 5.46 -18.69
N ALA A 14 13.69 6.74 -18.76
CA ALA A 14 12.80 7.36 -17.80
C ALA A 14 11.43 6.67 -17.77
N GLU A 15 10.86 6.38 -18.93
CA GLU A 15 9.58 5.67 -19.05
C GLU A 15 9.66 4.23 -18.51
N TYR A 16 10.72 3.50 -18.86
CA TYR A 16 10.99 2.18 -18.30
C TYR A 16 11.05 2.19 -16.77
N ILE A 17 11.78 3.16 -16.18
CA ILE A 17 11.89 3.27 -14.71
C ILE A 17 10.53 3.56 -14.08
N LYS A 18 9.71 4.46 -14.66
CA LYS A 18 8.35 4.75 -14.16
C LYS A 18 7.50 3.48 -14.15
N GLN A 19 7.50 2.72 -15.24
CA GLN A 19 6.75 1.46 -15.35
C GLN A 19 7.25 0.40 -14.36
N ALA A 20 8.57 0.25 -14.21
CA ALA A 20 9.18 -0.69 -13.27
C ALA A 20 8.81 -0.35 -11.81
N VAL A 21 8.85 0.93 -11.44
CA VAL A 21 8.44 1.41 -10.10
C VAL A 21 6.95 1.17 -9.88
N ALA A 22 6.10 1.49 -10.85
CA ALA A 22 4.66 1.23 -10.75
C ALA A 22 4.35 -0.26 -10.59
N LYS A 23 5.03 -1.13 -11.35
CA LYS A 23 4.91 -2.59 -11.24
C LYS A 23 5.35 -3.09 -9.86
N ARG A 24 6.47 -2.58 -9.34
CA ARG A 24 6.97 -2.91 -7.99
C ARG A 24 5.97 -2.52 -6.91
N ARG A 25 5.43 -1.30 -6.96
CA ARG A 25 4.45 -0.80 -5.99
C ARG A 25 3.19 -1.65 -5.98
N ARG A 26 2.63 -1.98 -7.16
CA ARG A 26 1.46 -2.87 -7.27
C ARG A 26 1.73 -4.24 -6.67
N LYS A 27 2.89 -4.85 -6.97
CA LYS A 27 3.27 -6.16 -6.41
C LYS A 27 3.34 -6.11 -4.88
N ILE A 28 4.02 -5.12 -4.32
CA ILE A 28 4.19 -5.02 -2.87
C ILE A 28 2.89 -4.68 -2.16
N LYS A 29 2.05 -3.81 -2.74
CA LYS A 29 0.70 -3.54 -2.22
C LYS A 29 -0.13 -4.82 -2.16
N ALA A 30 -0.16 -5.61 -3.23
CA ALA A 30 -0.90 -6.86 -3.28
C ALA A 30 -0.44 -7.84 -2.19
N MET A 31 0.88 -8.05 -2.06
CA MET A 31 1.44 -8.90 -0.99
C MET A 31 1.08 -8.39 0.41
N ALA A 32 1.13 -7.08 0.65
CA ALA A 32 0.78 -6.50 1.94
C ALA A 32 -0.72 -6.62 2.25
N VAL A 33 -1.58 -6.47 1.24
CA VAL A 33 -3.03 -6.63 1.37
C VAL A 33 -3.38 -8.07 1.70
N GLU A 34 -2.81 -9.02 0.97
CA GLU A 34 -2.97 -10.47 1.21
C GLU A 34 -2.49 -10.85 2.61
N TYR A 35 -1.32 -10.35 3.02
CA TYR A 35 -0.75 -10.59 4.34
C TYR A 35 -1.64 -10.09 5.49
N LYS A 36 -2.45 -9.04 5.28
CA LYS A 36 -3.41 -8.51 6.27
C LYS A 36 -4.84 -9.02 6.07
N GLY A 37 -5.04 -10.07 5.27
CA GLY A 37 -6.34 -10.76 5.15
C GLY A 37 -7.24 -10.27 4.00
N GLY A 38 -6.79 -9.30 3.19
CA GLY A 38 -7.46 -8.98 1.92
C GLY A 38 -8.80 -8.25 2.00
N ALA A 39 -9.26 -7.88 3.19
CA ALA A 39 -10.55 -7.22 3.41
C ALA A 39 -10.42 -6.06 4.40
N CYS A 40 -11.29 -5.06 4.29
CA CYS A 40 -11.41 -4.01 5.31
C CYS A 40 -11.82 -4.65 6.64
N MET A 41 -11.03 -4.44 7.69
CA MET A 41 -11.36 -4.97 9.01
C MET A 41 -12.67 -4.38 9.56
N LEU A 42 -13.01 -3.13 9.22
CA LEU A 42 -14.19 -2.45 9.76
C LEU A 42 -15.50 -2.84 9.06
N CYS A 43 -15.52 -2.85 7.73
CA CYS A 43 -16.75 -3.06 6.95
C CYS A 43 -16.74 -4.29 6.03
N GLY A 44 -15.65 -5.06 6.00
CA GLY A 44 -15.53 -6.27 5.19
C GLY A 44 -15.30 -6.05 3.69
N TYR A 45 -15.17 -4.80 3.21
CA TYR A 45 -14.90 -4.52 1.80
C TYR A 45 -13.67 -5.28 1.29
N ASN A 46 -13.85 -6.12 0.26
CA ASN A 46 -12.79 -6.95 -0.34
C ASN A 46 -12.87 -7.01 -1.87
N LYS A 47 -13.67 -6.13 -2.50
CA LYS A 47 -13.91 -6.17 -3.96
C LYS A 47 -12.69 -5.77 -4.79
N CYS A 48 -11.84 -4.87 -4.27
CA CYS A 48 -10.67 -4.37 -4.98
C CYS A 48 -9.54 -4.02 -4.01
N ALA A 49 -8.36 -4.62 -4.19
CA ALA A 49 -7.18 -4.34 -3.37
C ALA A 49 -6.71 -2.88 -3.47
N ALA A 50 -7.00 -2.19 -4.59
CA ALA A 50 -6.69 -0.77 -4.74
C ALA A 50 -7.58 0.15 -3.89
N GLY A 51 -8.75 -0.33 -3.46
CA GLY A 51 -9.64 0.38 -2.53
C GLY A 51 -9.31 0.16 -1.05
N LEU A 52 -8.27 -0.63 -0.76
CA LEU A 52 -7.79 -0.91 0.59
C LEU A 52 -6.54 -0.09 0.91
N ASP A 53 -6.50 0.44 2.12
CA ASP A 53 -5.43 1.25 2.69
C ASP A 53 -4.96 0.68 4.02
N PHE A 54 -3.74 1.07 4.40
CA PHE A 54 -3.15 0.71 5.68
C PHE A 54 -3.26 1.90 6.62
N HIS A 55 -3.96 1.72 7.72
CA HIS A 55 -4.05 2.71 8.78
C HIS A 55 -3.11 2.28 9.92
N HIS A 56 -2.19 3.16 10.30
CA HIS A 56 -1.31 2.92 11.45
C HIS A 56 -2.13 2.98 12.73
N ILE A 57 -1.98 1.98 13.60
CA ILE A 57 -2.69 1.94 14.90
C ILE A 57 -2.15 3.04 15.83
N ASP A 58 -0.83 3.22 15.80
CA ASP A 58 -0.13 4.30 16.48
C ASP A 58 0.75 5.05 15.47
N GLU A 59 0.37 6.29 15.20
CA GLU A 59 1.04 7.18 14.26
C GLU A 59 2.49 7.51 14.69
N SER A 60 2.80 7.44 15.99
CA SER A 60 4.14 7.73 16.51
C SER A 60 5.13 6.58 16.24
N SER A 61 4.62 5.36 16.09
CA SER A 61 5.42 4.15 15.81
C SER A 61 5.82 3.99 14.33
N LYS A 62 5.26 4.83 13.45
CA LYS A 62 5.47 4.73 11.99
C LYS A 62 6.91 5.09 11.62
N LYS A 63 7.53 4.27 10.77
CA LYS A 63 8.83 4.59 10.16
C LYS A 63 8.66 5.22 8.77
N PHE A 64 7.59 4.87 8.06
CA PHE A 64 7.26 5.44 6.75
C PHE A 64 5.81 5.13 6.35
N GLY A 65 5.22 5.96 5.49
CA GLY A 65 3.87 5.70 4.97
C GLY A 65 3.85 4.55 3.95
N LEU A 66 2.83 3.68 4.02
CA LEU A 66 2.59 2.58 3.07
C LEU A 66 1.90 3.00 1.77
N GLY A 67 2.09 4.26 1.37
CA GLY A 67 1.65 4.83 0.10
C GLY A 67 2.71 4.74 -1.00
N LEU A 68 2.77 5.74 -1.87
CA LEU A 68 3.64 5.74 -3.06
C LEU A 68 5.14 5.59 -2.73
N SER A 69 5.62 6.17 -1.64
CA SER A 69 7.05 6.17 -1.29
C SER A 69 7.49 4.93 -0.49
N GLY A 70 6.60 4.31 0.31
CA GLY A 70 6.94 3.14 1.13
C GLY A 70 7.05 1.83 0.34
N LEU A 71 6.23 1.67 -0.70
CA LEU A 71 6.06 0.40 -1.42
C LEU A 71 7.17 0.09 -2.45
N THR A 72 8.23 0.91 -2.50
CA THR A 72 9.45 0.63 -3.27
C THR A 72 10.54 -0.05 -2.44
N ARG A 73 10.34 -0.19 -1.12
CA ARG A 73 11.29 -0.82 -0.19
C ARG A 73 11.29 -2.36 -0.33
N SER A 74 12.24 -3.02 0.34
CA SER A 74 12.28 -4.48 0.44
C SER A 74 11.04 -5.03 1.13
N TRP A 75 10.63 -6.25 0.79
CA TRP A 75 9.45 -6.88 1.40
C TRP A 75 9.57 -6.96 2.93
N VAL A 76 10.75 -7.35 3.45
CA VAL A 76 11.02 -7.43 4.89
C VAL A 76 10.72 -6.10 5.60
N ARG A 77 11.17 -4.96 5.04
CA ARG A 77 10.91 -3.64 5.61
C ARG A 77 9.45 -3.23 5.51
N VAL A 78 8.80 -3.55 4.40
CA VAL A 78 7.38 -3.25 4.20
C VAL A 78 6.54 -4.07 5.16
N LYS A 79 6.79 -5.37 5.28
CA LYS A 79 6.10 -6.27 6.22
C LYS A 79 6.21 -5.74 7.65
N ALA A 80 7.41 -5.39 8.11
CA ALA A 80 7.61 -4.86 9.46
C ALA A 80 6.85 -3.55 9.74
N GLU A 81 6.54 -2.76 8.70
CA GLU A 81 5.72 -1.57 8.84
C GLU A 81 4.22 -1.90 8.75
N VAL A 82 3.84 -2.79 7.83
CA VAL A 82 2.47 -3.33 7.70
C VAL A 82 2.03 -3.99 9.00
N ASP A 83 2.93 -4.67 9.72
CA ASP A 83 2.64 -5.31 11.02
C ASP A 83 2.03 -4.31 12.03
N LYS A 84 2.39 -3.03 11.96
CA LYS A 84 1.87 -1.95 12.83
C LYS A 84 0.56 -1.31 12.34
N CYS A 85 0.05 -1.79 11.22
CA CYS A 85 -1.13 -1.25 10.57
C CYS A 85 -2.27 -2.27 10.58
N ILE A 86 -3.48 -1.72 10.51
CA ILE A 86 -4.68 -2.45 10.10
C ILE A 86 -4.98 -2.19 8.64
N ILE A 87 -5.73 -3.09 8.02
CA ILE A 87 -6.24 -2.91 6.67
C ILE A 87 -7.70 -2.42 6.70
N VAL A 88 -7.95 -1.31 6.02
CA VAL A 88 -9.27 -0.66 5.96
C VAL A 88 -9.56 -0.20 4.54
N CYS A 89 -10.82 -0.03 4.15
CA CYS A 89 -11.13 0.60 2.86
C CYS A 89 -10.93 2.12 2.94
N ALA A 90 -10.80 2.76 1.79
CA ALA A 90 -10.57 4.21 1.71
C ALA A 90 -11.63 5.06 2.46
N ASN A 91 -12.88 4.60 2.53
CA ASN A 91 -13.94 5.32 3.25
C ASN A 91 -13.75 5.19 4.77
N CYS A 92 -13.66 3.96 5.28
CA CYS A 92 -13.42 3.72 6.71
C CYS A 92 -12.09 4.35 7.18
N HIS A 93 -11.07 4.40 6.31
CA HIS A 93 -9.82 5.09 6.62
C HIS A 93 -10.03 6.58 6.86
N ARG A 94 -10.83 7.25 6.02
CA ARG A 94 -11.16 8.68 6.19
C ARG A 94 -12.01 8.90 7.44
N GLU A 95 -12.98 8.02 7.70
CA GLU A 95 -13.81 8.07 8.90
C GLU A 95 -12.98 7.92 10.18
N LEU A 96 -11.95 7.07 10.18
CA LEU A 96 -11.02 6.90 11.31
C LEU A 96 -10.26 8.21 11.58
N HIS A 97 -9.71 8.83 10.54
CA HIS A 97 -9.03 10.14 10.68
C HIS A 97 -9.98 11.26 11.11
N ALA A 98 -11.25 11.20 10.70
CA ALA A 98 -12.28 12.16 11.08
C ALA A 98 -12.89 11.88 12.46
N GLY A 99 -12.53 10.77 13.12
CA GLY A 99 -13.11 10.36 14.40
C GLY A 99 -14.57 9.89 14.33
N ILE A 100 -15.10 9.64 13.13
CA ILE A 100 -16.48 9.19 12.91
C ILE A 100 -16.63 7.71 13.26
N THR A 101 -15.62 6.91 12.93
CA THR A 101 -15.53 5.49 13.29
C THR A 101 -14.31 5.24 14.16
N GLN A 102 -14.36 4.19 14.98
CA GLN A 102 -13.27 3.82 15.89
C GLN A 102 -13.00 2.31 15.81
N LEU A 103 -11.75 1.95 16.06
CA LEU A 103 -11.38 0.55 16.22
C LEU A 103 -11.94 0.01 17.53
N SER A 104 -12.59 -1.15 17.50
CA SER A 104 -12.98 -1.85 18.73
C SER A 104 -11.73 -2.22 19.53
N VAL A 105 -11.85 -2.23 20.85
CA VAL A 105 -10.73 -2.43 21.80
C VAL A 105 -10.00 -3.76 21.53
N GLU A 106 -10.74 -4.79 21.12
CA GLU A 106 -10.21 -6.12 20.77
C GLU A 106 -9.26 -6.10 19.57
N ARG A 107 -9.46 -5.18 18.61
CA ARG A 107 -8.67 -5.10 17.37
C ARG A 107 -7.37 -4.30 17.52
N ARG A 108 -7.03 -3.89 18.75
CA ARG A 108 -5.78 -3.17 19.07
C ARG A 108 -4.65 -4.11 19.52
N ILE A 109 -4.91 -5.42 19.65
CA ILE A 109 -4.04 -6.36 20.39
C ILE A 109 -3.50 -7.54 19.55
N GLU A 110 -3.98 -7.76 18.32
CA GLU A 110 -3.46 -8.83 17.43
C GLU A 110 -2.30 -8.40 16.52
#